data_AF-A0A849QYQ2-F1
#
_entry.id   AF-A0A849QYQ2-F1
#
_cell.length_a   1.000
_cell.length_b   1.000
_cell.length_c   1.000
_cell.angle_alpha   90.00
_cell.angle_beta   90.00
_cell.angle_gamma   90.00
#
_symmetry.space_group_name_H-M   'P 1'
#
loop_
_entity.id
_entity.type
_entity.pdbx_description
1 polymer ?
#
loop_
_entity_poly.entity_id
_entity_poly.type
_entity_poly.pdbx_seq_one_letter_code
_entity_poly.pdbx_strand_id
1 'polypeptide(L)'
;MSGKTQVIELTPKPIESLIIQKKQELQGVIEYPDKTLSSIIREIGFKCDLCSKCCTAEFNDHVFLLDTDAARIKQIAPDALIPAPYYEFCDREARFYVSGYALKSRPDGSCIFLEHGRCSIYSQRLTICRIYPYMLHREADEDGNMDWRQISGLNEHGCYHTEIEKGQCRQIAEETKGYEIACLEQEIGFLEAVYAHFLENGLRHGQGIYDKQMRHFRNGGEIEVLVYYNGEFEKNLIRISDYVSGSVSFAIG
;
A
#
# COMPACT_ATOMS: atom_id res chain seq x y z
N MET A 1 20.15 11.09 -33.43
CA MET A 1 21.26 10.66 -32.55
C MET A 1 20.64 9.86 -31.43
N SER A 2 21.07 8.59 -31.31
CA SER A 2 20.44 7.56 -30.48
C SER A 2 20.70 7.84 -29.00
N GLY A 3 19.65 8.22 -28.26
CA GLY A 3 19.68 8.32 -26.81
C GLY A 3 19.56 6.93 -26.21
N LYS A 4 20.66 6.39 -25.69
CA LYS A 4 20.64 5.14 -24.94
C LYS A 4 19.88 5.39 -23.63
N THR A 5 18.69 4.79 -23.50
CA THR A 5 18.04 4.60 -22.20
C THR A 5 19.01 3.81 -21.32
N GLN A 6 19.59 4.47 -20.33
CA GLN A 6 20.30 3.76 -19.27
C GLN A 6 19.25 3.01 -18.46
N VAL A 7 19.17 1.71 -18.66
CA VAL A 7 18.52 0.81 -17.71
C VAL A 7 19.39 0.86 -16.46
N ILE A 8 18.94 1.58 -15.44
CA ILE A 8 19.54 1.53 -14.11
C ILE A 8 19.18 0.15 -13.57
N GLU A 9 20.08 -0.83 -13.71
CA GLU A 9 20.00 -2.07 -12.93
C GLU A 9 20.08 -1.69 -11.45
N LEU A 10 18.94 -1.55 -10.80
CA LEU A 10 18.85 -1.43 -9.36
C LEU A 10 19.24 -2.77 -8.77
N THR A 11 20.52 -2.96 -8.44
CA THR A 11 20.91 -4.03 -7.51
C THR A 11 20.02 -3.91 -6.27
N PRO A 12 19.35 -4.99 -5.82
CA PRO A 12 18.46 -4.90 -4.68
C PRO A 12 19.24 -4.36 -3.49
N LYS A 13 18.77 -3.24 -2.94
CA LYS A 13 19.39 -2.63 -1.75
C LYS A 13 19.38 -3.67 -0.63
N PRO A 14 20.45 -3.78 0.17
CA PRO A 14 20.45 -4.61 1.37
C PRO A 14 19.25 -4.26 2.27
N ILE A 15 18.64 -5.24 2.91
CA ILE A 15 17.42 -5.05 3.72
C ILE A 15 17.68 -4.01 4.82
N GLU A 16 18.87 -4.02 5.41
CA GLU A 16 19.32 -3.06 6.42
C GLU A 16 19.30 -1.62 5.89
N SER A 17 19.67 -1.42 4.63
CA SER A 17 19.61 -0.09 3.99
C SER A 17 18.16 0.37 3.77
N LEU A 18 17.26 -0.57 3.46
CA LEU A 18 15.82 -0.27 3.36
C LEU A 18 15.24 0.10 4.73
N ILE A 19 15.61 -0.61 5.80
CA ILE A 19 15.19 -0.29 7.18
C ILE A 19 15.65 1.12 7.57
N ILE A 20 16.91 1.47 7.28
CA ILE A 20 17.44 2.81 7.56
C ILE A 20 16.66 3.87 6.79
N GLN A 21 16.41 3.64 5.50
CA GLN A 21 15.65 4.58 4.66
C GLN A 21 14.23 4.78 5.22
N LYS A 22 13.51 3.70 5.56
CA LYS A 22 12.16 3.77 6.11
C LYS A 22 12.12 4.45 7.47
N LYS A 23 13.12 4.25 8.33
CA LYS A 23 13.25 4.98 9.60
C LYS A 23 13.48 6.49 9.40
N GLN A 24 14.21 6.88 8.36
CA GLN A 24 14.38 8.29 7.98
C GLN A 24 13.07 8.90 7.45
N GLU A 25 12.33 8.16 6.62
CA GLU A 25 11.00 8.55 6.15
C GLU A 25 10.03 8.75 7.33
N LEU A 26 9.99 7.79 8.26
CA LEU A 26 9.18 7.84 9.48
C LEU A 26 9.50 9.08 10.32
N GLN A 27 10.79 9.34 10.55
CA GLN A 27 11.21 10.53 11.29
C GLN A 27 10.76 11.82 10.60
N GLY A 28 10.86 11.86 9.26
CA GLY A 28 10.36 12.99 8.48
C GLY A 28 8.86 13.22 8.65
N VAL A 29 8.05 12.15 8.66
CA VAL A 29 6.59 12.25 8.87
C VAL A 29 6.29 12.76 10.28
N ILE A 30 6.97 12.21 11.30
CA ILE A 30 6.85 12.65 12.70
C ILE A 30 7.16 14.14 12.86
N GLU A 31 8.22 14.62 12.21
CA GLU A 31 8.66 16.02 12.28
C GLU A 31 7.83 16.98 11.43
N TYR A 32 7.06 16.48 10.45
CA TYR A 32 6.25 17.32 9.58
C TYR A 32 5.25 18.17 10.39
N PRO A 33 5.17 19.50 10.19
CA PRO A 33 4.36 20.35 11.07
C PRO A 33 2.86 20.13 10.89
N ASP A 34 2.16 19.71 11.95
CA ASP A 34 0.71 19.45 11.92
C ASP A 34 -0.11 20.66 11.49
N LYS A 35 0.34 21.87 11.85
CA LYS A 35 -0.29 23.13 11.43
C LYS A 35 -0.21 23.33 9.92
N THR A 36 0.90 22.92 9.30
CA THR A 36 1.07 22.97 7.84
C THR A 36 0.11 22.01 7.18
N LEU A 37 0.06 20.74 7.62
CA LEU A 37 -0.87 19.74 7.08
C LEU A 37 -2.33 20.17 7.23
N SER A 38 -2.70 20.67 8.42
CA SER A 38 -4.05 21.21 8.69
C SER A 38 -4.42 22.37 7.77
N SER A 39 -3.45 23.23 7.42
CA SER A 39 -3.66 24.35 6.50
C SER A 39 -3.92 23.86 5.07
N ILE A 40 -3.13 22.89 4.61
CA ILE A 40 -3.29 22.26 3.28
C ILE A 40 -4.66 21.57 3.21
N ILE A 41 -5.03 20.79 4.22
CA ILE A 41 -6.36 20.13 4.27
C ILE A 41 -7.49 21.13 4.10
N ARG A 42 -7.40 22.27 4.79
CA ARG A 42 -8.39 23.35 4.73
C ARG A 42 -8.46 23.99 3.35
N GLU A 43 -7.33 24.18 2.69
CA GLU A 43 -7.25 24.75 1.34
C GLU A 43 -7.88 23.83 0.30
N ILE A 44 -7.61 22.53 0.41
CA ILE A 44 -8.13 21.52 -0.51
C ILE A 44 -9.61 21.26 -0.30
N GLY A 45 -10.06 21.17 0.95
CA GLY A 45 -11.48 21.07 1.26
C GLY A 45 -12.19 19.87 0.62
N PHE A 46 -11.71 18.65 0.86
CA PHE A 46 -12.31 17.47 0.26
C PHE A 46 -13.53 16.95 1.03
N LYS A 47 -14.55 16.52 0.29
CA LYS A 47 -15.69 15.76 0.79
C LYS A 47 -16.03 14.61 -0.17
N CYS A 48 -16.07 13.39 0.38
CA CYS A 48 -16.58 12.22 -0.35
C CYS A 48 -18.07 12.42 -0.70
N ASP A 49 -18.41 12.26 -1.98
CA ASP A 49 -19.76 12.36 -2.54
C ASP A 49 -20.38 11.00 -2.87
N LEU A 50 -19.70 9.91 -2.49
CA LEU A 50 -20.10 8.52 -2.77
C LEU A 50 -20.09 8.16 -4.27
N CYS A 51 -19.23 8.78 -5.07
CA CYS A 51 -19.10 8.51 -6.52
C CYS A 51 -18.56 7.11 -6.89
N SER A 52 -18.15 6.29 -5.92
CA SER A 52 -17.58 4.93 -6.11
C SER A 52 -16.23 4.84 -6.81
N LYS A 53 -15.68 5.93 -7.38
CA LYS A 53 -14.42 5.90 -8.14
C LYS A 53 -13.26 5.30 -7.33
N CYS A 54 -12.99 5.80 -6.13
CA CYS A 54 -11.95 5.24 -5.24
C CYS A 54 -12.21 3.79 -4.77
N CYS A 55 -13.39 3.23 -5.04
CA CYS A 55 -13.72 1.84 -4.74
C CYS A 55 -13.51 0.93 -5.95
N THR A 56 -12.72 1.33 -6.95
CA THR A 56 -12.44 0.54 -8.16
C THR A 56 -10.94 0.48 -8.44
N ALA A 57 -10.49 -0.64 -8.99
CA ALA A 57 -9.10 -0.86 -9.39
C ALA A 57 -8.62 0.11 -10.49
N GLU A 58 -9.55 0.70 -11.25
CA GLU A 58 -9.23 1.71 -12.27
C GLU A 58 -8.63 2.98 -11.65
N PHE A 59 -9.14 3.40 -10.48
CA PHE A 59 -8.65 4.57 -9.76
C PHE A 59 -7.65 4.22 -8.66
N ASN A 60 -7.86 3.10 -7.98
CA ASN A 60 -7.03 2.65 -6.88
C ASN A 60 -6.63 1.20 -7.11
N ASP A 61 -5.42 0.99 -7.59
CA ASP A 61 -4.84 -0.32 -7.90
C ASP A 61 -5.20 -1.41 -6.84
N HIS A 62 -4.92 -1.15 -5.57
CA HIS A 62 -5.38 -1.96 -4.45
C HIS A 62 -5.55 -1.15 -3.17
N VAL A 63 -6.29 -1.69 -2.20
CA VAL A 63 -6.44 -1.09 -0.86
C VAL A 63 -5.60 -1.86 0.13
N PHE A 64 -4.37 -1.40 0.37
CA PHE A 64 -3.48 -1.95 1.41
C PHE A 64 -4.09 -1.75 2.81
N LEU A 65 -3.90 -2.74 3.67
CA LEU A 65 -4.42 -2.75 5.03
C LEU A 65 -3.30 -2.65 6.04
N LEU A 66 -3.39 -1.63 6.89
CA LEU A 66 -2.67 -1.64 8.16
C LEU A 66 -3.16 -2.83 9.01
N ASP A 67 -2.31 -3.35 9.90
CA ASP A 67 -2.63 -4.49 10.77
C ASP A 67 -3.94 -4.28 11.56
N THR A 68 -4.19 -3.06 12.03
CA THR A 68 -5.43 -2.69 12.74
C THR A 68 -6.67 -2.78 11.84
N ASP A 69 -6.53 -2.37 10.58
CA ASP A 69 -7.58 -2.45 9.57
C ASP A 69 -7.80 -3.91 9.13
N ALA A 70 -6.73 -4.68 8.91
CA ALA A 70 -6.78 -6.10 8.62
C ALA A 70 -7.46 -6.90 9.75
N ALA A 71 -7.12 -6.63 11.01
CA ALA A 71 -7.74 -7.26 12.19
C ALA A 71 -9.26 -7.02 12.22
N ARG A 72 -9.70 -5.80 11.91
CA ARG A 72 -11.12 -5.46 11.82
C ARG A 72 -11.81 -6.18 10.67
N ILE A 73 -11.21 -6.23 9.49
CA ILE A 73 -11.80 -6.93 8.35
C ILE A 73 -11.89 -8.44 8.62
N LYS A 74 -10.87 -9.05 9.24
CA LYS A 74 -10.89 -10.46 9.67
C LYS A 74 -12.09 -10.79 10.58
N GLN A 75 -12.57 -9.84 11.38
CA GLN A 75 -13.75 -10.03 12.24
C GLN A 75 -15.09 -9.94 11.49
N ILE A 76 -15.20 -9.08 10.47
CA ILE A 76 -16.48 -8.82 9.79
C ILE A 76 -16.64 -9.62 8.49
N ALA A 77 -15.55 -9.91 7.79
CA ALA A 77 -15.53 -10.56 6.48
C ALA A 77 -14.13 -11.18 6.24
N PRO A 78 -13.79 -12.31 6.90
CA PRO A 78 -12.46 -12.92 6.81
C PRO A 78 -12.03 -13.27 5.38
N ASP A 79 -12.98 -13.63 4.52
CA ASP A 79 -12.70 -13.98 3.13
C ASP A 79 -12.41 -12.76 2.23
N ALA A 80 -12.52 -11.53 2.76
CA ALA A 80 -12.32 -10.29 2.01
C ALA A 80 -10.85 -9.85 1.91
N LEU A 81 -9.93 -10.52 2.62
CA LEU A 81 -8.50 -10.21 2.56
C LEU A 81 -7.78 -11.12 1.56
N ILE A 82 -6.73 -10.59 0.95
CA ILE A 82 -5.77 -11.31 0.12
C ILE A 82 -4.37 -10.75 0.40
N PRO A 83 -3.28 -11.52 0.27
CA PRO A 83 -1.94 -10.94 0.33
C PRO A 83 -1.86 -9.72 -0.59
N ALA A 84 -1.28 -8.61 -0.13
CA ALA A 84 -1.16 -7.43 -0.99
C ALA A 84 -0.40 -7.81 -2.29
N PRO A 85 -0.79 -7.23 -3.44
CA PRO A 85 -0.03 -7.45 -4.67
C PRO A 85 1.38 -6.87 -4.53
N TYR A 86 2.28 -7.27 -5.43
CA TYR A 86 3.69 -6.82 -5.48
C TYR A 86 4.56 -7.31 -4.31
N TYR A 87 4.76 -8.62 -4.21
CA TYR A 87 5.62 -9.22 -3.20
C TYR A 87 7.04 -8.64 -3.23
N GLU A 88 7.54 -8.21 -2.07
CA GLU A 88 8.80 -7.49 -1.90
C GLU A 88 10.00 -8.43 -1.90
N PHE A 89 9.85 -9.66 -1.40
CA PHE A 89 10.92 -10.66 -1.41
C PHE A 89 10.46 -12.03 -1.87
N CYS A 90 11.38 -12.80 -2.45
CA CYS A 90 11.22 -14.23 -2.70
C CYS A 90 12.52 -14.93 -2.29
N ASP A 91 12.42 -15.96 -1.45
CA ASP A 91 13.58 -16.71 -1.00
C ASP A 91 13.98 -17.84 -1.96
N ARG A 92 15.01 -18.60 -1.58
CA ARG A 92 15.51 -19.71 -2.39
C ARG A 92 14.65 -20.97 -2.37
N GLU A 93 13.66 -21.01 -1.49
CA GLU A 93 12.67 -22.07 -1.39
C GLU A 93 11.38 -21.72 -2.14
N ALA A 94 11.38 -20.64 -2.93
CA ALA A 94 10.27 -20.15 -3.72
C ALA A 94 9.07 -19.65 -2.89
N ARG A 95 9.31 -19.20 -1.66
CA ARG A 95 8.30 -18.50 -0.84
C ARG A 95 8.41 -17.00 -1.06
N PHE A 96 7.28 -16.34 -1.26
CA PHE A 96 7.18 -14.88 -1.31
C PHE A 96 6.91 -14.29 0.06
N TYR A 97 7.31 -13.05 0.27
CA TYR A 97 7.09 -12.29 1.50
C TYR A 97 6.46 -10.95 1.14
N VAL A 98 5.42 -10.56 1.87
CA VAL A 98 4.73 -9.28 1.66
C VAL A 98 4.40 -8.57 2.98
N SER A 99 4.46 -7.24 2.98
CA SER A 99 4.30 -6.38 4.16
C SER A 99 2.90 -6.34 4.77
N GLY A 100 1.89 -6.90 4.09
CA GLY A 100 0.54 -6.90 4.62
C GLY A 100 -0.51 -7.48 3.69
N TYR A 101 -1.75 -7.35 4.12
CA TYR A 101 -2.94 -7.72 3.36
C TYR A 101 -3.47 -6.53 2.55
N ALA A 102 -4.22 -6.85 1.50
CA ALA A 102 -5.09 -5.91 0.80
C ALA A 102 -6.54 -6.41 0.83
N LEU A 103 -7.49 -5.51 0.55
CA LEU A 103 -8.85 -5.94 0.20
C LEU A 103 -8.85 -6.66 -1.14
N LYS A 104 -9.63 -7.75 -1.23
CA LYS A 104 -10.00 -8.35 -2.51
C LYS A 104 -10.82 -7.36 -3.34
N SER A 105 -10.61 -7.45 -4.65
CA SER A 105 -11.51 -6.88 -5.65
C SER A 105 -12.45 -7.95 -6.18
N ARG A 106 -13.62 -7.55 -6.64
CA ARG A 106 -14.55 -8.39 -7.40
C ARG A 106 -14.10 -8.50 -8.85
N PRO A 107 -14.61 -9.48 -9.63
CA PRO A 107 -14.20 -9.69 -11.02
C PRO A 107 -14.29 -8.46 -11.95
N ASP A 108 -15.14 -7.49 -11.63
CA ASP A 108 -15.27 -6.22 -12.36
C ASP A 108 -14.27 -5.13 -11.92
N GLY A 109 -13.32 -5.47 -11.04
CA GLY A 109 -12.36 -4.55 -10.47
C GLY A 109 -12.91 -3.69 -9.32
N SER A 110 -14.17 -3.84 -8.93
CA SER A 110 -14.72 -3.11 -7.78
C SER A 110 -14.22 -3.68 -6.46
N CYS A 111 -14.07 -2.84 -5.44
CA CYS A 111 -13.82 -3.26 -4.07
C CYS A 111 -14.91 -4.24 -3.62
N ILE A 112 -14.53 -5.28 -2.88
CA ILE A 112 -15.44 -6.31 -2.35
C ILE A 112 -16.62 -5.75 -1.53
N PHE A 113 -16.47 -4.55 -0.95
CA PHE A 113 -17.52 -3.86 -0.18
C PHE A 113 -18.35 -2.84 -0.99
N LEU A 114 -18.17 -2.70 -2.30
CA LEU A 114 -18.95 -1.75 -3.10
C LEU A 114 -20.31 -2.33 -3.50
N GLU A 115 -21.39 -2.02 -2.82
CA GLU A 115 -22.73 -2.54 -3.13
C GLU A 115 -23.64 -1.43 -3.66
N HIS A 116 -24.25 -1.66 -4.82
CA HIS A 116 -25.20 -0.70 -5.43
C HIS A 116 -24.63 0.74 -5.52
N GLY A 117 -23.33 0.85 -5.85
CA GLY A 117 -22.64 2.15 -5.95
C GLY A 117 -22.34 2.81 -4.59
N ARG A 118 -22.36 2.07 -3.48
CA ARG A 118 -22.01 2.58 -2.15
C ARG A 118 -21.19 1.56 -1.35
N CYS A 119 -20.29 2.05 -0.51
CA CYS A 119 -19.56 1.17 0.40
C CYS A 119 -20.51 0.58 1.45
N SER A 120 -20.65 -0.74 1.52
CA SER A 120 -21.52 -1.43 2.50
C SER A 120 -21.03 -1.27 3.93
N ILE A 121 -19.74 -0.97 4.12
CA ILE A 121 -19.13 -0.66 5.43
C ILE A 121 -18.81 0.84 5.60
N TYR A 122 -19.56 1.75 4.97
CA TYR A 122 -19.19 3.18 4.91
C TYR A 122 -18.90 3.84 6.27
N SER A 123 -19.68 3.52 7.31
CA SER A 123 -19.49 4.02 8.68
C SER A 123 -18.26 3.43 9.37
N GLN A 124 -17.78 2.28 8.87
CA GLN A 124 -16.63 1.54 9.36
C GLN A 124 -15.52 1.49 8.30
N ARG A 125 -15.40 2.51 7.45
CA ARG A 125 -14.36 2.56 6.41
C ARG A 125 -12.97 2.36 6.99
N LEU A 126 -12.11 1.78 6.17
CA LEU A 126 -10.67 1.65 6.40
C LEU A 126 -10.03 3.02 6.57
N THR A 127 -8.93 3.10 7.31
CA THR A 127 -8.28 4.38 7.61
C THR A 127 -7.87 5.09 6.33
N ILE A 128 -7.23 4.38 5.39
CA ILE A 128 -6.89 4.90 4.05
C ILE A 128 -8.10 5.46 3.30
N CYS A 129 -9.26 4.81 3.40
CA CYS A 129 -10.50 5.28 2.75
C CYS A 129 -11.14 6.49 3.47
N ARG A 130 -10.85 6.71 4.75
CA ARG A 130 -11.35 7.88 5.51
C ARG A 130 -10.51 9.11 5.23
N ILE A 131 -9.19 8.95 5.12
CA ILE A 131 -8.25 10.07 4.94
C ILE A 131 -8.11 10.51 3.47
N TYR A 132 -8.55 9.70 2.48
CA TYR A 132 -8.53 10.10 1.08
C TYR A 132 -9.14 11.50 0.87
N PRO A 133 -8.51 12.39 0.07
CA PRO A 133 -7.33 12.19 -0.76
C PRO A 133 -6.01 12.54 -0.06
N TYR A 134 -6.05 12.81 1.25
CA TYR A 134 -4.89 13.27 2.00
C TYR A 134 -3.90 12.13 2.25
N MET A 135 -2.63 12.47 2.13
CA MET A 135 -1.49 11.58 2.36
C MET A 135 -0.33 12.42 2.90
N LEU A 136 0.76 11.79 3.31
CA LEU A 136 1.97 12.51 3.71
C LEU A 136 3.20 11.62 3.54
N HIS A 137 3.78 11.66 2.34
CA HIS A 137 5.01 10.94 2.02
C HIS A 137 5.90 11.77 1.09
N ARG A 138 7.15 11.35 0.95
CA ARG A 138 8.11 12.02 0.07
C ARG A 138 8.16 11.32 -1.27
N GLU A 139 8.14 12.10 -2.34
CA GLU A 139 8.33 11.62 -3.70
C GLU A 139 9.31 12.51 -4.45
N ALA A 140 9.99 11.92 -5.44
CA ALA A 140 10.76 12.68 -6.40
C ALA A 140 9.82 13.39 -7.37
N ASP A 141 10.11 14.66 -7.68
CA ASP A 141 9.53 15.33 -8.85
C ASP A 141 10.16 14.83 -10.17
N GLU A 142 9.72 15.40 -11.30
CA GLU A 142 10.23 15.05 -12.64
C GLU A 142 11.74 15.28 -12.79
N ASP A 143 12.31 16.17 -11.99
CA ASP A 143 13.73 16.53 -11.96
C ASP A 143 14.51 15.70 -10.91
N GLY A 144 13.85 14.81 -10.17
CA GLY A 144 14.44 13.95 -9.15
C GLY A 144 14.57 14.60 -7.76
N ASN A 145 14.01 15.80 -7.55
CA ASN A 145 14.04 16.45 -6.24
C ASN A 145 12.99 15.83 -5.31
N MET A 146 13.43 15.40 -4.14
CA MET A 146 12.55 14.79 -3.14
C MET A 146 11.78 15.86 -2.36
N ASP A 147 10.45 15.93 -2.57
CA ASP A 147 9.55 16.83 -1.86
C ASP A 147 8.36 16.08 -1.23
N TRP A 148 7.62 16.75 -0.35
CA TRP A 148 6.43 16.21 0.27
C TRP A 148 5.23 16.23 -0.67
N ARG A 149 4.52 15.11 -0.76
CA ARG A 149 3.18 15.00 -1.32
C ARG A 149 2.17 14.90 -0.19
N GLN A 150 1.09 15.67 -0.33
CA GLN A 150 0.04 15.73 0.70
C GLN A 150 -1.35 15.32 0.17
N ILE A 151 -1.47 15.10 -1.13
CA ILE A 151 -2.75 14.89 -1.82
C ILE A 151 -2.54 13.89 -2.96
N SER A 152 -3.41 12.89 -3.05
CA SER A 152 -3.55 11.99 -4.18
C SER A 152 -4.61 12.52 -5.15
N GLY A 153 -4.25 12.70 -6.44
CA GLY A 153 -5.21 12.98 -7.51
C GLY A 153 -6.08 14.22 -7.29
N LEU A 154 -5.50 15.42 -7.36
CA LEU A 154 -6.26 16.67 -7.15
C LEU A 154 -7.35 16.84 -8.23
N ASN A 155 -8.60 17.08 -7.79
CA ASN A 155 -9.77 17.31 -8.65
C ASN A 155 -10.20 16.13 -9.55
N GLU A 156 -9.81 14.90 -9.24
CA GLU A 156 -10.19 13.74 -10.06
C GLU A 156 -11.59 13.19 -9.75
N HIS A 157 -11.97 13.17 -8.46
CA HIS A 157 -13.30 12.77 -8.01
C HIS A 157 -13.67 13.23 -6.61
N GLY A 158 -14.97 13.19 -6.28
CA GLY A 158 -15.46 13.79 -5.04
C GLY A 158 -15.63 15.30 -5.15
N CYS A 159 -15.94 15.96 -4.03
CA CYS A 159 -16.12 17.40 -3.99
C CYS A 159 -14.90 18.06 -3.35
N TYR A 160 -14.20 18.91 -4.10
CA TYR A 160 -13.11 19.76 -3.60
C TYR A 160 -13.61 21.17 -3.28
N HIS A 161 -12.78 21.96 -2.61
CA HIS A 161 -13.07 23.33 -2.18
C HIS A 161 -14.33 23.44 -1.30
N THR A 162 -14.65 22.36 -0.59
CA THR A 162 -15.68 22.34 0.44
C THR A 162 -15.12 22.99 1.71
N GLU A 163 -15.90 23.84 2.36
CA GLU A 163 -15.50 24.42 3.64
C GLU A 163 -15.38 23.33 4.72
N ILE A 164 -14.22 23.24 5.37
CA ILE A 164 -13.97 22.35 6.50
C ILE A 164 -13.63 23.20 7.73
N GLU A 165 -14.28 22.89 8.86
CA GLU A 165 -14.02 23.59 10.11
C GLU A 165 -12.59 23.36 10.59
N LYS A 166 -12.00 24.36 11.27
CA LYS A 166 -10.62 24.27 11.77
C LYS A 166 -10.39 23.06 12.69
N GLY A 167 -11.39 22.66 13.47
CA GLY A 167 -11.32 21.47 14.33
C GLY A 167 -11.23 20.18 13.52
N GLN A 168 -12.07 20.05 12.50
CA GLN A 168 -12.07 18.92 11.59
C GLN A 168 -10.77 18.84 10.78
N CYS A 169 -10.22 19.97 10.33
CA CYS A 169 -8.93 19.99 9.64
C CYS A 169 -7.80 19.40 10.49
N ARG A 170 -7.78 19.70 11.80
CA ARG A 170 -6.79 19.12 12.73
C ARG A 170 -6.99 17.62 12.90
N GLN A 171 -8.23 17.18 13.05
CA GLN A 171 -8.53 15.75 13.17
C GLN A 171 -8.10 14.98 11.91
N ILE A 172 -8.39 15.50 10.71
CA ILE A 172 -7.97 14.86 9.46
C ILE A 172 -6.43 14.84 9.37
N ALA A 173 -5.75 15.91 9.79
CA ALA A 173 -4.28 15.95 9.82
C ALA A 173 -3.69 14.89 10.76
N GLU A 174 -4.27 14.76 11.97
CA GLU A 174 -3.90 13.76 12.96
C GLU A 174 -4.15 12.33 12.44
N GLU A 175 -5.31 12.07 11.83
CA GLU A 175 -5.63 10.76 11.24
C GLU A 175 -4.71 10.43 10.05
N THR A 176 -4.43 11.40 9.18
CA THR A 176 -3.54 11.22 8.01
C THR A 176 -2.12 10.91 8.47
N LYS A 177 -1.56 11.74 9.37
CA LYS A 177 -0.21 11.54 9.89
C LYS A 177 -0.10 10.24 10.70
N GLY A 178 -1.13 9.90 11.48
CA GLY A 178 -1.20 8.64 12.20
C GLY A 178 -1.22 7.42 11.27
N TYR A 179 -1.95 7.50 10.16
CA TYR A 179 -1.94 6.46 9.12
C TYR A 179 -0.56 6.27 8.50
N GLU A 180 0.10 7.36 8.09
CA GLU A 180 1.41 7.30 7.43
C GLU A 180 2.50 6.76 8.37
N ILE A 181 2.46 7.17 9.65
CA ILE A 181 3.32 6.60 10.69
C ILE A 181 3.09 5.10 10.82
N ALA A 182 1.84 4.67 10.98
CA ALA A 182 1.52 3.25 11.15
C ALA A 182 1.88 2.41 9.91
N CYS A 183 1.74 2.97 8.71
CA CYS A 183 2.17 2.35 7.46
C CYS A 183 3.69 2.10 7.47
N LEU A 184 4.47 3.14 7.77
CA LEU A 184 5.94 3.04 7.84
C LEU A 184 6.41 2.12 8.96
N GLU A 185 5.77 2.13 10.12
CA GLU A 185 6.06 1.20 11.22
C GLU A 185 5.81 -0.25 10.81
N GLN A 186 4.71 -0.53 10.09
CA GLN A 186 4.42 -1.87 9.59
C GLN A 186 5.44 -2.32 8.54
N GLU A 187 5.81 -1.45 7.60
CA GLU A 187 6.87 -1.73 6.62
C GLU A 187 8.23 -1.98 7.28
N ILE A 188 8.59 -1.19 8.31
CA ILE A 188 9.82 -1.40 9.09
C ILE A 188 9.77 -2.74 9.81
N GLY A 189 8.66 -3.06 10.48
CA GLY A 189 8.47 -4.33 11.18
C GLY A 189 8.58 -5.53 10.22
N PHE A 190 7.99 -5.41 9.04
CA PHE A 190 8.14 -6.39 7.97
C PHE A 190 9.60 -6.59 7.57
N LEU A 191 10.33 -5.51 7.26
CA LEU A 191 11.72 -5.59 6.84
C LEU A 191 12.61 -6.18 7.94
N GLU A 192 12.41 -5.79 9.20
CA GLU A 192 13.12 -6.35 10.36
C GLU A 192 12.81 -7.85 10.53
N ALA A 193 11.56 -8.27 10.37
CA ALA A 193 11.15 -9.66 10.43
C ALA A 193 11.75 -10.50 9.29
N VAL A 194 11.73 -10.02 8.05
CA VAL A 194 12.38 -10.70 6.91
C VAL A 194 13.88 -10.81 7.15
N TYR A 195 14.53 -9.73 7.59
CA TYR A 195 15.97 -9.72 7.86
C TYR A 195 16.35 -10.75 8.92
N ALA A 196 15.65 -10.76 10.06
CA ALA A 196 15.89 -11.72 11.13
C ALA A 196 15.65 -13.16 10.66
N HIS A 197 14.53 -13.41 9.97
CA HIS A 197 14.19 -14.72 9.44
C HIS A 197 15.25 -15.23 8.44
N PHE A 198 15.71 -14.38 7.53
CA PHE A 198 16.73 -14.74 6.55
C PHE A 198 18.07 -15.04 7.19
N LEU A 199 18.47 -14.24 8.18
CA LEU A 199 19.70 -14.44 8.92
C LEU A 199 19.69 -15.77 9.68
N GLU A 200 18.60 -16.05 10.42
CA GLU A 200 18.45 -17.26 11.22
C GLU A 200 18.46 -18.54 10.36
N ASN A 201 17.83 -18.48 9.17
CA ASN A 201 17.64 -19.64 8.31
C ASN A 201 18.64 -19.72 7.14
N GLY A 202 19.62 -18.81 7.07
CA GLY A 202 20.59 -18.76 5.96
C GLY A 202 19.94 -18.49 4.60
N LEU A 203 18.77 -17.84 4.59
CA LEU A 203 18.03 -17.49 3.37
C LEU A 203 18.48 -16.14 2.82
N ARG A 204 18.05 -15.85 1.59
CA ARG A 204 18.23 -14.54 0.96
C ARG A 204 17.23 -14.38 -0.17
N HIS A 205 16.98 -13.12 -0.53
CA HIS A 205 16.24 -12.79 -1.74
C HIS A 205 16.92 -13.40 -2.97
N GLY A 206 16.14 -14.05 -3.83
CA GLY A 206 16.60 -14.66 -5.07
C GLY A 206 15.83 -14.17 -6.29
N GLN A 207 16.30 -13.11 -6.95
CA GLN A 207 15.63 -12.52 -8.12
C GLN A 207 15.29 -13.54 -9.22
N GLY A 208 16.22 -14.42 -9.58
CA GLY A 208 15.93 -15.45 -10.61
C GLY A 208 14.83 -16.44 -10.21
N ILE A 209 14.67 -16.70 -8.91
CA ILE A 209 13.58 -17.54 -8.38
C ILE A 209 12.29 -16.75 -8.35
N TYR A 210 12.34 -15.49 -7.91
CA TYR A 210 11.24 -14.53 -7.98
C TYR A 210 10.63 -14.51 -9.39
N ASP A 211 11.44 -14.24 -10.42
CA ASP A 211 10.96 -14.12 -11.80
C ASP A 211 10.35 -15.43 -12.31
N LYS A 212 10.96 -16.57 -11.96
CA LYS A 212 10.46 -17.89 -12.33
C LYS A 212 9.11 -18.18 -11.67
N GLN A 213 8.96 -17.86 -10.39
CA GLN A 213 7.72 -18.07 -9.66
C GLN A 213 6.62 -17.11 -10.11
N MET A 214 6.96 -15.86 -10.42
CA MET A 214 5.99 -14.94 -11.03
C MET A 214 5.50 -15.41 -12.39
N ARG A 215 6.36 -16.01 -13.23
CA ARG A 215 5.93 -16.66 -14.48
C ARG A 215 5.03 -17.87 -14.21
N HIS A 216 5.38 -18.70 -13.22
CA HIS A 216 4.54 -19.84 -12.82
C HIS A 216 3.14 -19.39 -12.38
N PHE A 217 3.10 -18.39 -11.50
CA PHE A 217 1.87 -17.79 -10.98
C PHE A 217 0.98 -17.23 -12.08
N ARG A 218 1.55 -16.42 -12.99
CA ARG A 218 0.83 -15.85 -14.14
C ARG A 218 0.25 -16.92 -15.08
N ASN A 219 0.84 -18.11 -15.12
CA ASN A 219 0.34 -19.25 -15.89
C ASN A 219 -0.68 -20.12 -15.12
N GLY A 220 -1.26 -19.61 -14.02
CA GLY A 220 -2.24 -20.34 -13.20
C GLY A 220 -1.64 -21.22 -12.11
N GLY A 221 -0.31 -21.14 -11.94
CA GLY A 221 0.41 -21.78 -10.86
C GLY A 221 -0.01 -21.29 -9.48
N GLU A 222 0.18 -22.14 -8.49
CA GLU A 222 -0.03 -21.81 -7.08
C GLU A 222 1.31 -21.43 -6.46
N ILE A 223 1.30 -20.36 -5.66
CA ILE A 223 2.50 -19.88 -4.96
C ILE A 223 2.23 -19.78 -3.46
N GLU A 224 3.29 -19.91 -2.69
CA GLU A 224 3.27 -19.66 -1.25
C GLU A 224 3.67 -18.21 -0.97
N VAL A 225 2.83 -17.49 -0.23
CA VAL A 225 3.06 -16.11 0.20
C VAL A 225 2.96 -16.03 1.71
N LEU A 226 4.02 -15.55 2.34
CA LEU A 226 4.13 -15.26 3.76
C LEU A 226 3.77 -13.78 3.97
N VAL A 227 2.59 -13.53 4.53
CA VAL A 227 2.09 -12.18 4.77
C VAL A 227 2.50 -11.75 6.17
N TYR A 228 3.19 -10.61 6.27
CA TYR A 228 3.47 -10.01 7.57
C TYR A 228 2.18 -9.44 8.16
N TYR A 229 1.85 -9.88 9.37
CA TYR A 229 0.69 -9.43 10.11
C TYR A 229 0.96 -9.55 11.61
N ASN A 230 0.86 -8.43 12.32
CA ASN A 230 0.98 -8.36 13.78
C ASN A 230 2.28 -9.01 14.33
N GLY A 231 3.41 -8.77 13.64
CA GLY A 231 4.73 -9.25 14.04
C GLY A 231 5.10 -10.66 13.57
N GLU A 232 4.20 -11.36 12.87
CA GLU A 232 4.43 -12.74 12.41
C GLU A 232 4.17 -12.89 10.90
N PHE A 233 4.60 -14.01 10.33
CA PHE A 233 4.31 -14.37 8.94
C PHE A 233 3.17 -15.39 8.87
N GLU A 234 2.04 -14.98 8.30
CA GLU A 234 0.91 -15.86 8.00
C GLU A 234 1.06 -16.47 6.61
N LYS A 235 1.10 -17.81 6.54
CA LYS A 235 1.20 -18.55 5.28
C LYS A 235 -0.12 -18.56 4.52
N ASN A 236 -0.03 -18.18 3.24
CA ASN A 236 -1.14 -18.21 2.29
C ASN A 236 -0.70 -18.98 1.02
N LEU A 237 -1.60 -19.82 0.49
CA LEU A 237 -1.45 -20.44 -0.82
C LEU A 237 -2.45 -19.78 -1.77
N ILE A 238 -1.94 -19.20 -2.85
CA ILE A 238 -2.76 -18.38 -3.76
C ILE A 238 -2.45 -18.67 -5.22
N ARG A 239 -3.44 -18.44 -6.07
CA ARG A 239 -3.38 -18.52 -7.54
C ARG A 239 -3.70 -17.16 -8.14
N ILE A 240 -3.29 -16.95 -9.39
CA ILE A 240 -3.56 -15.69 -10.09
C ILE A 240 -5.07 -15.40 -10.16
N SER A 241 -5.93 -16.43 -10.19
CA SER A 241 -7.39 -16.29 -10.18
C SER A 241 -7.97 -15.71 -8.89
N ASP A 242 -7.20 -15.72 -7.80
CA ASP A 242 -7.59 -15.09 -6.55
C ASP A 242 -7.43 -13.57 -6.61
N TYR A 243 -6.55 -13.09 -7.51
CA TYR A 243 -6.47 -11.70 -7.92
C TYR A 243 -7.29 -11.49 -9.19
N VAL A 244 -8.03 -10.39 -9.28
CA VAL A 244 -8.87 -10.17 -10.45
C VAL A 244 -8.01 -9.80 -11.66
N SER A 245 -8.33 -10.39 -12.80
CA SER A 245 -7.69 -10.13 -14.10
C SER A 245 -7.92 -8.68 -14.54
N GLY A 246 -6.93 -7.82 -14.32
CA GLY A 246 -6.92 -6.45 -14.86
C GLY A 246 -6.13 -5.42 -14.04
N SER A 247 -5.95 -5.63 -12.74
CA SER A 247 -5.30 -4.64 -11.87
C SER A 247 -3.81 -4.90 -11.66
N VAL A 248 -3.37 -6.16 -11.61
CA VAL A 248 -1.96 -6.45 -11.32
C VAL A 248 -1.13 -6.50 -12.60
N SER A 249 -0.79 -5.31 -13.12
CA SER A 249 0.39 -5.19 -13.98
C SER A 249 1.61 -5.38 -13.08
N PHE A 250 2.02 -6.62 -12.85
CA PHE A 250 3.36 -6.89 -12.33
C PHE A 250 4.36 -6.37 -13.37
N ALA A 251 4.76 -5.10 -13.23
CA ALA A 251 5.64 -4.42 -14.16
C ALA A 251 6.89 -5.29 -14.38
N ILE A 252 7.22 -5.43 -15.66
CA ILE A 252 8.43 -6.11 -16.12
C ILE A 252 9.56 -5.11 -15.89
N GLY A 253 10.44 -5.40 -14.94
CA GLY A 253 11.70 -4.70 -14.72
C GLY A 253 12.72 -5.70 -14.25
#